data_AF-A0A644XQE6-F1
#
_entry.id   AF-A0A644XQE6-F1
#
_cell.length_a   1.000
_cell.length_b   1.000
_cell.length_c   1.000
_cell.angle_alpha   90.00
_cell.angle_beta   90.00
_cell.angle_gamma   90.00
#
_symmetry.space_group_name_H-M   'P 1'
#
loop_
_entity.id
_entity.type
_entity.pdbx_description
1 polymer ?
#
loop_
_entity_poly.entity_id
_entity_poly.type
_entity_poly.pdbx_seq_one_letter_code
_entity_poly.pdbx_strand_id
1 'polypeptide(L)'
;MRYFRNEGGVTYASLGDDGVLRKHEKQKDRLRVTGGRSHALDADLLDEALQAGGEVLEITERGISGETRVFTIPLPDIRRYGKRLTLAGISRWTVPLPACQLVAGPEEEWRAAERAELLKAENRRKEVAVIRAVQGMFFSDTEKDYWKTRLQHET
;
A
#
# COMPACT_ATOMS: atom_id res chain seq x y z
N MET A 1 -2.63 14.26 19.78
CA MET A 1 -3.66 13.52 19.00
C MET A 1 -4.45 14.47 18.09
N ARG A 2 -4.52 14.19 16.78
CA ARG A 2 -5.26 14.97 15.77
C ARG A 2 -6.47 14.16 15.25
N TYR A 3 -7.61 14.81 15.03
CA TYR A 3 -8.83 14.17 14.53
C TYR A 3 -9.20 14.71 13.16
N PHE A 4 -9.58 13.81 12.25
CA PHE A 4 -10.12 14.15 10.94
C PHE A 4 -11.62 13.93 10.95
N ARG A 5 -12.37 14.97 10.59
CA ARG A 5 -13.83 15.01 10.66
C ARG A 5 -14.41 15.31 9.29
N ASN A 6 -15.55 14.70 8.99
CA ASN A 6 -16.31 15.05 7.79
C ASN A 6 -17.10 16.37 8.02
N GLU A 7 -17.80 16.85 6.99
CA GLU A 7 -18.61 18.07 7.05
C GLU A 7 -19.69 18.02 8.15
N GLY A 8 -20.17 16.84 8.50
CA GLY A 8 -21.12 16.62 9.60
C GLY A 8 -20.48 16.58 10.99
N GLY A 9 -19.17 16.83 11.11
CA GLY A 9 -18.43 16.81 12.38
C GLY A 9 -18.10 15.41 12.90
N VAL A 10 -18.42 14.34 12.16
CA VAL A 10 -18.13 12.96 12.55
C VAL A 10 -16.67 12.65 12.29
N THR A 11 -15.96 12.23 13.33
CA THR A 11 -14.58 11.75 13.23
C THR A 11 -14.53 10.45 12.44
N TYR A 12 -13.78 10.44 11.34
CA TYR A 12 -13.61 9.25 10.49
C TYR A 12 -12.17 8.71 10.51
N ALA A 13 -11.22 9.50 10.98
CA ALA A 13 -9.86 9.07 11.25
C ALA A 13 -9.25 9.86 12.41
N SER A 14 -8.23 9.29 13.06
CA SER A 14 -7.46 10.00 14.09
C SER A 14 -5.99 9.64 13.99
N LEU A 15 -5.12 10.65 14.06
CA LEU A 15 -3.67 10.48 14.13
C LEU A 15 -3.22 10.61 15.59
N GLY A 16 -2.68 9.53 16.14
CA GLY A 16 -2.08 9.53 17.47
C GLY A 16 -0.71 10.20 17.48
N ASP A 17 -0.24 10.55 18.68
CA ASP A 17 1.11 11.11 18.86
C ASP A 17 2.20 10.03 18.66
N ASP A 18 1.79 8.78 18.54
CA ASP A 18 2.59 7.62 18.16
C ASP A 18 2.79 7.46 16.64
N GLY A 19 2.33 8.44 15.85
CA GLY A 19 2.43 8.40 14.39
C GLY A 19 1.44 7.42 13.73
N VAL A 20 0.49 6.85 14.48
CA VAL A 20 -0.47 5.89 13.92
C VAL A 20 -1.77 6.59 13.55
N LEU A 21 -2.08 6.59 12.25
CA LEU A 21 -3.37 6.99 11.69
C LEU A 21 -4.35 5.83 11.85
N ARG A 22 -5.40 6.01 12.65
CA ARG A 22 -6.40 5.00 12.96
C ARG A 22 -7.69 5.27 12.19
N LYS A 23 -8.21 4.23 11.54
CA LYS A 23 -9.51 4.22 10.86
C LYS A 23 -10.35 3.02 11.29
N HIS A 24 -11.65 3.23 11.33
CA HIS A 24 -12.64 2.16 11.53
C HIS A 24 -13.40 1.93 10.24
N GLU A 25 -13.34 0.70 9.73
CA GLU A 25 -13.97 0.31 8.46
C GLU A 25 -14.86 -0.92 8.68
N LYS A 26 -15.77 -1.19 7.75
CA LYS A 26 -16.52 -2.45 7.73
C LYS A 26 -16.09 -3.26 6.52
N GLN A 27 -16.11 -4.58 6.63
CA GLN A 27 -15.80 -5.47 5.51
C GLN A 27 -16.69 -5.21 4.28
N LYS A 28 -17.95 -4.79 4.50
CA LYS A 28 -18.87 -4.41 3.42
C LYS A 28 -18.46 -3.14 2.66
N ASP A 29 -17.61 -2.31 3.26
CA ASP A 29 -17.12 -1.05 2.70
C ASP A 29 -15.85 -1.27 1.85
N ARG A 30 -15.32 -2.50 1.80
CA ARG A 30 -14.24 -2.89 0.89
C ARG A 30 -14.62 -2.56 -0.56
N LEU A 31 -13.64 -2.07 -1.32
CA LEU A 31 -13.79 -1.59 -2.68
C LEU A 31 -14.15 -2.72 -3.65
N ARG A 32 -15.38 -2.73 -4.15
CA ARG A 32 -15.88 -3.71 -5.13
C ARG A 32 -15.07 -3.74 -6.42
N VAL A 33 -14.55 -2.59 -6.87
CA VAL A 33 -13.69 -2.49 -8.06
C VAL A 33 -12.38 -3.28 -7.93
N THR A 34 -11.99 -3.63 -6.70
CA THR A 34 -10.81 -4.49 -6.41
C THR A 34 -11.20 -5.94 -6.11
N GLY A 35 -12.46 -6.33 -6.37
CA GLY A 35 -13.01 -7.61 -5.93
C GLY A 35 -13.20 -7.71 -4.42
N GLY A 36 -13.29 -6.56 -3.71
CA GLY A 36 -13.40 -6.54 -2.25
C GLY A 36 -12.08 -6.82 -1.53
N ARG A 37 -10.94 -6.46 -2.13
CA ARG A 37 -9.59 -6.76 -1.60
C ARG A 37 -8.83 -5.53 -1.13
N SER A 38 -9.50 -4.38 -1.07
CA SER A 38 -8.89 -3.12 -0.65
C SER A 38 -9.89 -2.23 0.08
N HIS A 39 -9.40 -1.41 0.99
CA HIS A 39 -10.13 -0.27 1.54
C HIS A 39 -9.80 1.02 0.79
N ALA A 40 -10.57 2.06 1.05
CA ALA A 40 -10.32 3.38 0.48
C ALA A 40 -9.73 4.33 1.54
N LEU A 41 -8.73 5.10 1.12
CA LEU A 41 -8.18 6.20 1.90
C LEU A 41 -8.24 7.48 1.06
N ASP A 42 -8.80 8.56 1.60
CA ASP A 42 -8.81 9.84 0.90
C ASP A 42 -7.37 10.31 0.63
N ALA A 43 -7.11 10.80 -0.57
CA ALA A 43 -5.76 11.21 -0.96
C ALA A 43 -5.25 12.35 -0.07
N ASP A 44 -6.11 13.33 0.20
CA ASP A 44 -5.76 14.48 1.05
C ASP A 44 -5.51 14.05 2.50
N LEU A 45 -6.28 13.08 3.02
CA LEU A 45 -6.03 12.50 4.34
C LEU A 45 -4.66 11.84 4.43
N LEU A 46 -4.25 11.08 3.40
CA LEU A 46 -2.93 10.47 3.38
C LEU A 46 -1.83 11.53 3.41
N ASP A 47 -1.97 12.57 2.59
CA ASP A 47 -0.99 13.64 2.47
C ASP A 47 -0.90 14.45 3.77
N GLU A 48 -2.04 14.79 4.37
CA GLU A 48 -2.09 15.47 5.68
C GLU A 48 -1.50 14.61 6.81
N ALA A 49 -1.80 13.31 6.83
CA ALA A 49 -1.25 12.40 7.85
C ALA A 49 0.27 12.30 7.74
N LEU A 50 0.80 12.16 6.52
CA LEU A 50 2.26 12.16 6.28
C LEU A 50 2.91 13.49 6.69
N GLN A 51 2.31 14.63 6.34
CA GLN A 51 2.82 15.95 6.73
C GLN A 51 2.81 16.15 8.25
N ALA A 52 1.84 15.56 8.94
CA ALA A 52 1.73 15.62 10.40
C ALA A 52 2.61 14.59 11.14
N GLY A 53 3.52 13.89 10.44
CA GLY A 53 4.43 12.91 11.04
C GLY A 53 3.82 11.52 11.23
N GLY A 54 2.73 11.22 10.53
CA GLY A 54 2.17 9.87 10.49
C GLY A 54 3.11 8.90 9.78
N GLU A 55 3.21 7.69 10.33
CA GLU A 55 4.10 6.64 9.85
C GLU A 55 3.31 5.41 9.38
N VAL A 56 2.26 5.06 10.10
CA VAL A 56 1.50 3.81 9.91
C VAL A 56 0.01 4.12 9.86
N LEU A 57 -0.69 3.48 8.93
CA LEU A 57 -2.16 3.36 8.95
C LEU A 57 -2.53 2.07 9.67
N GLU A 58 -3.43 2.17 10.65
CA GLU A 58 -4.14 1.07 11.27
C GLU A 58 -5.61 1.11 10.86
N ILE A 59 -6.11 0.01 10.30
CA ILE A 59 -7.52 -0.20 9.97
C ILE A 59 -8.08 -1.25 10.92
N THR A 60 -8.99 -0.84 11.79
CA THR A 60 -9.85 -1.77 12.53
C THR A 60 -11.07 -2.06 11.66
N GLU A 61 -11.14 -3.26 11.11
CA GLU A 61 -12.22 -3.71 10.25
C GLU A 61 -13.21 -4.61 11.02
N ARG A 62 -14.50 -4.27 10.97
CA ARG A 62 -15.57 -5.16 11.42
C ARG A 62 -16.08 -6.03 10.28
N GLY A 63 -15.95 -7.34 10.44
CA GLY A 63 -16.41 -8.38 9.52
C GLY A 63 -17.93 -8.54 9.52
N ILE A 64 -18.43 -9.22 8.48
CA ILE A 64 -19.87 -9.47 8.30
C ILE A 64 -20.40 -10.45 9.35
N SER A 65 -19.60 -11.43 9.74
CA SER A 65 -19.95 -12.44 10.76
C SER A 65 -19.66 -11.98 12.19
N GLY A 66 -19.32 -10.70 12.36
CA GLY A 66 -19.06 -10.09 13.67
C GLY A 66 -17.60 -10.18 14.13
N GLU A 67 -16.73 -10.83 13.37
CA GLU A 67 -15.29 -10.84 13.63
C GLU A 67 -14.68 -9.43 13.49
N THR A 68 -13.54 -9.21 14.14
CA THR A 68 -12.78 -7.95 14.00
C THR A 68 -11.37 -8.28 13.54
N ARG A 69 -10.89 -7.54 12.53
CA ARG A 69 -9.52 -7.64 12.01
C ARG A 69 -8.81 -6.31 12.19
N VAL A 70 -7.53 -6.34 12.52
CA VAL A 70 -6.69 -5.15 12.61
C VAL A 70 -5.59 -5.28 11.57
N PHE A 71 -5.61 -4.38 10.60
CA PHE A 71 -4.61 -4.32 9.54
C PHE A 71 -3.71 -3.12 9.74
N THR A 72 -2.41 -3.27 9.53
CA THR A 72 -1.45 -2.16 9.51
C THR A 72 -0.68 -2.10 8.21
N ILE A 73 -0.32 -0.89 7.79
CA ILE A 73 0.54 -0.65 6.64
C ILE A 73 1.29 0.68 6.84
N PRO A 74 2.59 0.77 6.51
CA PRO A 74 3.27 2.07 6.47
C PRO A 74 2.56 3.02 5.50
N LEU A 75 2.37 4.28 5.87
CA LEU A 75 1.72 5.28 5.01
C LEU A 75 2.42 5.43 3.64
N PRO A 76 3.76 5.43 3.53
CA PRO A 76 4.43 5.46 2.22
C PRO A 76 4.11 4.25 1.32
N ASP A 77 3.91 3.09 1.93
CA ASP A 77 3.64 1.84 1.21
C ASP A 77 2.24 1.83 0.57
N ILE A 78 1.32 2.67 1.04
CA ILE A 78 0.01 2.86 0.39
C ILE A 78 0.19 3.38 -1.04
N ARG A 79 1.14 4.31 -1.27
CA ARG A 79 1.45 4.80 -2.63
C ARG A 79 2.20 3.76 -3.47
N ARG A 80 2.93 2.85 -2.82
CA ARG A 80 3.72 1.81 -3.50
C ARG A 80 2.86 0.65 -4.00
N TYR A 81 1.91 0.17 -3.19
CA TYR A 81 1.07 -0.98 -3.51
C TYR A 81 -0.33 -0.59 -3.98
N GLY A 82 -0.82 0.57 -3.53
CA GLY A 82 -2.13 1.07 -3.89
C GLY A 82 -2.19 1.68 -5.28
N LYS A 83 -3.43 1.90 -5.74
CA LYS A 83 -3.75 2.65 -6.95
C LYS A 83 -4.59 3.87 -6.56
N ARG A 84 -4.37 4.96 -7.26
CA ARG A 84 -5.21 6.16 -7.12
C ARG A 84 -6.46 6.00 -7.99
N LEU A 85 -7.64 6.22 -7.40
CA LEU A 85 -8.94 6.11 -8.03
C LEU A 85 -9.76 7.38 -7.72
N THR A 86 -10.71 7.71 -8.59
CA THR A 86 -11.72 8.75 -8.31
C THR A 86 -13.03 8.05 -7.99
N LEU A 87 -13.52 8.22 -6.76
CA LEU A 87 -14.77 7.63 -6.29
C LEU A 87 -15.70 8.75 -5.85
N ALA A 88 -16.87 8.86 -6.49
CA ALA A 88 -17.84 9.94 -6.23
C ALA A 88 -17.20 11.35 -6.24
N GLY A 89 -16.33 11.62 -7.22
CA GLY A 89 -15.64 12.92 -7.36
C GLY A 89 -14.44 13.13 -6.43
N ILE A 90 -14.20 12.23 -5.47
CA ILE A 90 -13.11 12.36 -4.50
C ILE A 90 -11.96 11.42 -4.88
N SER A 91 -10.74 11.93 -4.86
CA SER A 91 -9.54 11.16 -5.13
C SER A 91 -9.16 10.30 -3.92
N ARG A 92 -8.99 9.00 -4.13
CA ARG A 92 -8.72 8.03 -3.08
C ARG A 92 -7.61 7.07 -3.49
N TRP A 93 -6.76 6.71 -2.53
CA TRP A 93 -5.86 5.58 -2.66
C TRP A 93 -6.56 4.29 -2.22
N THR A 94 -6.38 3.23 -2.99
CA THR A 94 -6.69 1.88 -2.50
C THR A 94 -5.66 1.49 -1.47
N VAL A 95 -6.10 0.90 -0.36
CA VAL A 95 -5.25 0.24 0.62
C VAL A 95 -5.40 -1.27 0.43
N PRO A 96 -4.47 -1.95 -0.28
CA PRO A 96 -4.61 -3.37 -0.59
C PRO A 96 -4.38 -4.23 0.65
N LEU A 97 -5.38 -5.02 1.03
CA LEU A 97 -5.33 -5.90 2.20
C LEU A 97 -4.18 -6.94 2.16
N PRO A 98 -3.77 -7.49 0.99
CA PRO A 98 -2.59 -8.36 0.91
C PRO A 98 -1.27 -7.64 1.25
N ALA A 99 -1.18 -6.33 0.98
CA ALA A 99 0.01 -5.55 1.31
C ALA A 99 0.09 -5.22 2.81
N CYS A 100 -1.07 -5.09 3.48
CA CYS A 100 -1.13 -4.87 4.92
C CYS A 100 -0.61 -6.07 5.73
N GLN A 101 -0.07 -5.80 6.91
CA GLN A 101 0.11 -6.79 7.96
C GLN A 101 -1.22 -6.99 8.70
N LEU A 102 -1.62 -8.25 8.91
CA LEU A 102 -2.74 -8.57 9.80
C LEU A 102 -2.16 -8.72 11.21
N VAL A 103 -2.51 -7.78 12.09
CA VAL A 103 -2.01 -7.73 13.48
C VAL A 103 -2.91 -8.55 14.41
N ALA A 104 -4.22 -8.53 14.16
CA ALA A 104 -5.19 -9.27 14.95
C ALA A 104 -6.40 -9.68 14.10
N GLY A 105 -7.08 -10.74 14.54
CA GLY A 105 -8.27 -11.27 13.88
C GLY A 105 -7.99 -12.46 12.95
N PRO A 106 -9.05 -13.11 12.44
CA PRO A 106 -8.91 -14.30 11.60
C PRO A 106 -8.37 -13.94 10.22
N GLU A 107 -7.40 -14.73 9.75
CA GLU A 107 -6.87 -14.62 8.40
C GLU A 107 -7.89 -15.10 7.35
N GLU A 108 -7.88 -14.49 6.17
CA GLU A 108 -8.69 -14.96 5.03
C GLU A 108 -7.79 -15.71 4.04
N GLU A 109 -8.23 -16.89 3.56
CA GLU A 109 -7.42 -17.75 2.70
C GLU A 109 -6.92 -17.05 1.43
N TRP A 110 -7.80 -16.29 0.78
CA TRP A 110 -7.45 -15.52 -0.41
C TRP A 110 -6.38 -14.46 -0.12
N ARG A 111 -6.40 -13.85 1.08
CA ARG A 111 -5.44 -12.82 1.48
C ARG A 111 -4.08 -13.45 1.72
N ALA A 112 -4.03 -14.60 2.38
CA ALA A 112 -2.79 -15.34 2.61
C ALA A 112 -2.12 -15.73 1.29
N ALA A 113 -2.89 -16.24 0.32
CA ALA A 113 -2.38 -16.60 -1.00
C ALA A 113 -1.83 -15.38 -1.76
N GLU A 114 -2.57 -14.27 -1.80
CA GLU A 114 -2.13 -13.06 -2.51
C GLU A 114 -0.95 -12.37 -1.83
N ARG A 115 -0.90 -12.39 -0.49
CA ARG A 115 0.24 -11.87 0.26
C ARG A 115 1.50 -12.69 -0.03
N ALA A 116 1.40 -14.01 -0.11
CA ALA A 116 2.53 -14.87 -0.46
C ALA A 116 3.08 -14.54 -1.85
N GLU A 117 2.21 -14.35 -2.84
CA GLU A 117 2.61 -13.95 -4.19
C GLU A 117 3.24 -12.55 -4.22
N LEU A 118 2.71 -11.59 -3.46
CA LEU A 118 3.27 -10.24 -3.33
C LEU A 118 4.69 -10.30 -2.74
N LEU A 119 4.88 -11.06 -1.66
CA LEU A 119 6.20 -11.24 -1.01
C LEU A 119 7.19 -11.92 -1.96
N LYS A 120 6.76 -12.92 -2.73
CA LYS A 120 7.57 -13.58 -3.75
C LYS A 120 8.00 -12.60 -4.84
N ALA A 121 7.09 -11.75 -5.31
CA ALA A 121 7.39 -10.71 -6.29
C ALA A 121 8.39 -9.68 -5.74
N GLU A 122 8.29 -9.31 -4.47
CA GLU A 122 9.27 -8.42 -3.83
C GLU A 122 10.65 -9.02 -3.70
N ASN A 123 10.75 -10.28 -3.27
CA ASN A 123 12.03 -10.98 -3.18
C ASN A 123 12.70 -11.06 -4.55
N ARG A 124 11.93 -11.39 -5.60
CA ARG A 124 12.42 -11.38 -6.99
C ARG A 124 12.92 -10.00 -7.41
N ARG A 125 12.24 -8.90 -7.04
CA ARG A 125 12.71 -7.54 -7.33
C ARG A 125 14.02 -7.21 -6.64
N LYS A 126 14.18 -7.63 -5.37
CA LYS A 126 15.43 -7.45 -4.61
C LYS A 126 16.58 -8.23 -5.25
N GLU A 127 16.35 -9.49 -5.61
CA GLU A 127 17.34 -10.33 -6.31
C GLU A 127 17.78 -9.70 -7.64
N VAL A 128 16.84 -9.24 -8.47
CA VAL A 128 17.15 -8.56 -9.73
C VAL A 128 17.93 -7.27 -9.50
N ALA A 129 17.61 -6.50 -8.45
CA ALA A 129 18.36 -5.30 -8.10
C ALA A 129 19.80 -5.62 -7.69
N VAL A 130 20.01 -6.68 -6.92
CA VAL A 130 21.36 -7.17 -6.55
C VAL A 130 22.13 -7.61 -7.79
N ILE A 131 21.53 -8.42 -8.67
CA ILE A 131 22.16 -8.87 -9.92
C ILE A 131 22.54 -7.66 -10.79
N ARG A 132 21.65 -6.68 -10.94
CA ARG A 132 21.92 -5.46 -11.71
C ARG A 132 23.03 -4.61 -11.10
N ALA A 133 23.09 -4.50 -9.78
CA ALA A 133 24.18 -3.79 -9.10
C ALA A 133 25.52 -4.48 -9.36
N VAL A 134 25.56 -5.81 -9.23
CA VAL A 134 26.76 -6.62 -9.51
C VAL A 134 27.17 -6.48 -10.98
N GLN A 135 26.26 -6.67 -11.93
CA GLN A 135 26.56 -6.50 -13.37
C GLN A 135 26.99 -5.07 -13.71
N GLY A 136 26.39 -4.06 -13.06
CA GLY A 136 26.79 -2.66 -13.18
C GLY A 136 28.24 -2.38 -12.74
N MET A 137 28.81 -3.23 -11.87
CA MET A 137 30.23 -3.19 -11.47
C MET A 137 31.16 -3.96 -12.41
N PHE A 138 30.65 -4.93 -13.17
CA PHE A 138 31.45 -5.77 -14.07
C PHE A 138 31.69 -5.19 -15.46
N PHE A 139 30.90 -4.20 -15.88
CA PHE A 139 31.11 -3.50 -17.15
C PHE A 139 31.61 -2.08 -16.91
N SER A 140 32.71 -1.71 -17.57
CA SER A 140 33.12 -0.31 -17.68
C SER A 140 32.02 0.52 -18.37
N ASP A 141 31.96 1.82 -18.09
CA ASP A 141 30.95 2.68 -18.74
C ASP A 141 31.10 2.70 -20.26
N THR A 142 32.33 2.54 -20.77
CA THR A 142 32.65 2.31 -22.19
C THR A 142 32.04 1.03 -22.76
N GLU A 143 32.03 -0.08 -22.02
CA GLU A 143 31.41 -1.33 -22.48
C GLU A 143 29.89 -1.27 -22.44
N LYS A 144 29.31 -0.57 -21.45
CA LYS A 144 27.85 -0.35 -21.39
C LYS A 144 27.36 0.48 -22.58
N ASP A 145 28.11 1.50 -22.97
CA ASP A 145 27.79 2.31 -24.14
C ASP A 145 27.97 1.52 -25.44
N TYR A 146 29.05 0.75 -25.57
CA TYR A 146 29.27 -0.14 -26.72
C TYR A 146 28.09 -1.10 -26.98
N TRP A 147 27.60 -1.77 -25.93
CA TRP A 147 26.46 -2.69 -26.07
C TRP A 147 25.14 -1.98 -26.34
N LYS A 148 24.93 -0.78 -25.79
CA LYS A 148 23.75 0.05 -26.09
C LYS A 148 23.69 0.45 -27.57
N THR A 149 24.81 0.91 -28.14
CA THR A 149 24.85 1.34 -29.54
C THR A 149 24.68 0.15 -30.48
N ARG A 150 25.30 -1.00 -30.17
CA ARG A 150 25.22 -2.19 -31.00
C ARG A 150 23.80 -2.78 -31.07
N LEU A 151 23.08 -2.84 -29.95
CA LEU A 151 21.70 -3.35 -29.89
C LEU A 151 20.68 -2.45 -30.61
N GLN A 152 20.99 -1.16 -30.85
CA GLN A 152 20.13 -0.26 -31.63
C GLN A 152 20.26 -0.43 -33.15
N HIS A 153 21.33 -1.08 -33.62
CA HIS A 153 21.61 -1.25 -35.05
C HIS A 153 21.31 -2.67 -35.57
N GLU A 154 20.79 -3.57 -34.71
CA GLU A 154 20.45 -4.96 -35.07
C GLU A 154 18.92 -5.21 -35.23
N THR A 155 18.09 -4.15 -35.22
CA THR A 155 16.66 -4.16 -35.61
C THR A 155 16.44 -3.49 -36.95
#